data_AF-R7NFE0-F1
#
_entry.id   AF-R7NFE0-F1
#
_cell.length_a   1.000
_cell.length_b   1.000
_cell.length_c   1.000
_cell.angle_alpha   90.00
_cell.angle_beta   90.00
_cell.angle_gamma   90.00
#
_symmetry.space_group_name_H-M   'P 1'
#
loop_
_entity.id
_entity.type
_entity.pdbx_description
1 polymer ?
#
loop_
_entity_poly.entity_id
_entity_poly.type
_entity_poly.pdbx_seq_one_letter_code
_entity_poly.pdbx_strand_id
1 'polypeptide(L)'
;MKKKVLVVLGIVVVIIVIFLVIFLGDKPLKLDDPQVTELYSYLGEVDIYHCGGLNSYTGDEVKYDTLSSNNKLCMAYYKLDDKQIKSDSHEVTTKNDNDIKICEIGEGIRLAAEEGEDSCGYQIVSSTDLKKAYSAIYGEELPDDTSFYINGTEACYLNGEEYYCGEAETFVYSLTPEATIYRLMNKASEKLNEDIVITDYYLRISGNKCYGSNDSEDEISACSEALENNNVEINEEFVQKYGTLYKHTFKKNNDDNYYWYSSNLK
;
A
#
# COMPACT_ATOMS: atom_id res chain seq x y z
N MET A 1 25.43 -55.19 20.29
CA MET A 1 26.04 -53.83 20.25
C MET A 1 25.67 -53.03 19.01
N LYS A 2 25.86 -53.57 17.78
CA LYS A 2 25.59 -52.86 16.51
C LYS A 2 24.17 -52.25 16.35
N LYS A 3 23.10 -52.95 16.75
CA LYS A 3 21.72 -52.42 16.67
C LYS A 3 21.45 -51.20 17.57
N LYS A 4 21.98 -51.19 18.80
CA LYS A 4 21.82 -50.05 19.74
C LYS A 4 22.59 -48.82 19.26
N VAL A 5 23.78 -49.01 18.68
CA VAL A 5 24.58 -47.92 18.11
C VAL A 5 23.89 -47.30 16.89
N LEU A 6 23.29 -48.11 16.00
CA LEU A 6 22.52 -47.62 14.85
C LEU A 6 21.29 -46.80 15.26
N VAL A 7 20.57 -47.21 16.31
CA VAL A 7 19.41 -46.46 16.83
C VAL A 7 19.85 -45.12 17.42
N VAL A 8 20.93 -45.09 18.21
CA VAL A 8 21.47 -43.83 18.76
C VAL A 8 21.96 -42.90 17.66
N LEU A 9 22.67 -43.42 16.64
CA LEU A 9 23.11 -42.61 15.50
C LEU A 9 21.92 -42.01 14.74
N GLY A 10 20.86 -42.80 14.54
CA GLY A 10 19.63 -42.32 13.90
C GLY A 10 18.97 -41.19 14.67
N ILE A 11 18.87 -41.30 16.00
CA ILE A 11 18.34 -40.23 16.87
C ILE A 11 19.20 -38.97 16.77
N VAL A 12 20.53 -39.10 16.80
CA VAL A 12 21.45 -37.96 16.68
C VAL A 12 21.29 -37.26 15.33
N VAL A 13 21.16 -38.01 14.23
CA VAL A 13 20.92 -37.43 12.90
C VAL A 13 19.59 -36.67 12.86
N VAL A 14 18.51 -37.23 13.44
CA VAL A 14 17.20 -36.53 13.51
C VAL A 14 17.32 -35.23 14.32
N ILE A 15 18.02 -35.24 15.45
CA ILE A 15 18.25 -34.04 16.25
C ILE A 15 19.04 -33.00 15.46
N ILE A 16 20.10 -33.40 14.75
CA ILE A 16 20.90 -32.50 13.91
C ILE A 16 20.04 -31.90 12.80
N VAL A 17 19.20 -32.70 12.13
CA VAL A 17 18.29 -32.19 11.08
C VAL A 17 17.29 -31.19 11.64
N ILE A 18 16.68 -31.48 12.80
CA ILE A 18 15.78 -30.53 13.48
C ILE A 18 16.55 -29.24 13.84
N PHE A 19 17.77 -29.36 14.36
CA PHE A 19 18.60 -28.22 14.71
C PHE A 19 18.94 -27.37 13.48
N LEU A 20 19.29 -28.00 12.36
CA LEU A 20 19.56 -27.31 11.09
C LEU A 20 18.32 -26.62 10.55
N VAL A 21 17.14 -27.24 10.62
CA VAL A 21 15.89 -26.60 10.18
C VAL A 21 15.54 -25.39 11.05
N ILE A 22 15.81 -25.46 12.37
CA ILE A 22 15.56 -24.34 13.29
C ILE A 22 16.59 -23.21 13.12
N PHE A 23 17.88 -23.54 12.93
CA PHE A 23 18.95 -22.54 12.85
C PHE A 23 19.21 -21.99 11.44
N LEU A 24 18.84 -22.72 10.38
CA LEU A 24 18.97 -22.29 8.98
C LEU A 24 17.63 -21.94 8.34
N GLY A 25 16.52 -22.08 9.08
CA GLY A 25 15.19 -21.70 8.63
C GLY A 25 14.91 -20.22 8.89
N ASP A 26 13.92 -19.70 8.17
CA ASP A 26 13.39 -18.36 8.40
C ASP A 26 12.86 -18.24 9.83
N LYS A 27 13.20 -17.16 10.51
CA LYS A 27 12.74 -16.89 11.87
C LYS A 27 11.30 -16.37 11.79
N PRO A 28 10.30 -17.08 12.35
CA PRO A 28 8.92 -16.60 12.34
C PRO A 28 8.81 -15.33 13.18
N LEU A 29 8.08 -14.34 12.66
CA LEU A 29 7.70 -13.12 13.37
C LEU A 29 6.21 -13.21 13.72
N LYS A 30 5.83 -12.54 14.82
CA LYS A 30 4.42 -12.45 15.19
C LYS A 30 3.74 -11.38 14.32
N LEU A 31 2.47 -11.62 13.96
CA LEU A 31 1.73 -10.69 13.10
C LEU A 31 1.35 -9.39 13.83
N ASP A 32 1.20 -9.45 15.16
CA ASP A 32 0.94 -8.31 16.04
C ASP A 32 2.22 -7.60 16.52
N ASP A 33 3.38 -7.99 16.00
CA ASP A 33 4.63 -7.28 16.28
C ASP A 33 4.55 -5.85 15.70
N PRO A 34 4.93 -4.81 16.47
CA PRO A 34 4.88 -3.43 15.99
C PRO A 34 5.62 -3.20 14.67
N GLN A 35 6.78 -3.85 14.47
CA GLN A 35 7.55 -3.72 13.24
C GLN A 35 6.79 -4.37 12.08
N VAL A 36 6.20 -5.54 12.28
CA VAL A 36 5.41 -6.22 11.23
C VAL A 36 4.19 -5.39 10.86
N THR A 37 3.50 -4.83 11.85
CA THR A 37 2.33 -3.97 11.66
C THR A 37 2.70 -2.69 10.91
N GLU A 38 3.81 -2.07 11.27
CA GLU A 38 4.34 -0.88 10.59
C GLU A 38 4.68 -1.18 9.13
N LEU A 39 5.46 -2.23 8.87
CA LEU A 39 5.85 -2.60 7.51
C LEU A 39 4.65 -2.96 6.65
N TYR A 40 3.66 -3.65 7.21
CA TYR A 40 2.44 -3.97 6.49
C TYR A 40 1.63 -2.72 6.10
N SER A 41 1.71 -1.64 6.88
CA SER A 41 1.07 -0.36 6.54
C SER A 41 1.68 0.31 5.30
N TYR A 42 2.93 -0.01 4.95
CA TYR A 42 3.60 0.55 3.76
C TYR A 42 2.98 0.05 2.45
N LEU A 43 2.20 -1.04 2.51
CA LEU A 43 1.47 -1.59 1.36
C LEU A 43 0.21 -0.77 1.02
N GLY A 44 -0.13 0.24 1.82
CA GLY A 44 -1.24 1.16 1.59
C GLY A 44 -2.55 0.75 2.25
N GLU A 45 -3.54 1.61 2.07
CA GLU A 45 -4.91 1.38 2.52
C GLU A 45 -5.69 0.52 1.53
N VAL A 46 -6.83 -0.01 1.97
CA VAL A 46 -7.74 -0.80 1.11
C VAL A 46 -8.60 0.07 0.19
N ASP A 47 -8.45 1.39 0.25
CA ASP A 47 -9.18 2.32 -0.62
C ASP A 47 -8.52 2.38 -2.01
N ILE A 48 -9.23 1.88 -3.04
CA ILE A 48 -8.75 1.93 -4.43
C ILE A 48 -8.67 3.33 -5.01
N TYR A 49 -9.39 4.30 -4.42
CA TYR A 49 -9.45 5.65 -4.95
C TYR A 49 -8.22 6.48 -4.54
N HIS A 50 -7.49 6.03 -3.51
CA HIS A 50 -6.22 6.63 -3.09
C HIS A 50 -5.05 6.13 -3.96
N CYS A 51 -4.24 7.04 -4.49
CA CYS A 51 -2.97 6.74 -5.19
C CYS A 51 -3.06 5.85 -6.44
N GLY A 52 -4.21 5.85 -7.12
CA GLY A 52 -4.47 4.91 -8.23
C GLY A 52 -4.64 3.45 -7.76
N GLY A 53 -4.80 3.26 -6.45
CA GLY A 53 -5.15 2.00 -5.80
C GLY A 53 -3.97 1.18 -5.27
N LEU A 54 -4.27 -0.10 -5.02
CA LEU A 54 -3.40 -1.08 -4.40
C LEU A 54 -2.27 -1.56 -5.33
N ASN A 55 -1.34 -0.66 -5.63
CA ASN A 55 -0.19 -0.87 -6.53
C ASN A 55 0.73 -2.04 -6.13
N SER A 56 0.65 -2.53 -4.88
CA SER A 56 1.36 -3.72 -4.41
C SER A 56 0.66 -5.05 -4.76
N TYR A 57 -0.54 -5.01 -5.32
CA TYR A 57 -1.41 -6.16 -5.52
C TYR A 57 -1.75 -6.39 -7.00
N THR A 58 -0.72 -6.40 -7.85
CA THR A 58 -0.87 -6.69 -9.28
C THR A 58 -0.64 -8.16 -9.60
N GLY A 59 -1.06 -8.60 -10.79
CA GLY A 59 -0.75 -9.94 -11.28
C GLY A 59 0.75 -10.21 -11.46
N ASP A 60 1.54 -9.17 -11.74
CA ASP A 60 2.99 -9.23 -11.92
C ASP A 60 3.77 -8.82 -10.64
N GLU A 61 5.08 -9.08 -10.61
CA GLU A 61 5.97 -8.56 -9.57
C GLU A 61 6.12 -7.03 -9.71
N VAL A 62 5.84 -6.30 -8.62
CA VAL A 62 6.10 -4.87 -8.53
C VAL A 62 7.24 -4.64 -7.57
N LYS A 63 8.15 -3.77 -7.98
CA LYS A 63 9.29 -3.33 -7.17
C LYS A 63 9.18 -1.83 -6.90
N TYR A 64 9.81 -1.40 -5.82
CA TYR A 64 9.84 0.01 -5.47
C TYR A 64 10.41 0.88 -6.61
N ASP A 65 11.42 0.41 -7.34
CA ASP A 65 12.02 1.14 -8.47
C ASP A 65 11.14 1.19 -9.73
N THR A 66 10.09 0.36 -9.80
CA THR A 66 9.13 0.35 -10.93
C THR A 66 7.89 1.20 -10.68
N LEU A 67 7.64 1.64 -9.44
CA LEU A 67 6.52 2.53 -9.14
C LEU A 67 6.79 3.95 -9.61
N SER A 68 5.76 4.60 -10.16
CA SER A 68 5.83 6.02 -10.54
C SER A 68 6.07 6.91 -9.32
N SER A 69 6.78 8.03 -9.51
CA SER A 69 6.99 9.01 -8.44
C SER A 69 5.68 9.52 -7.86
N ASN A 70 4.65 9.71 -8.69
CA ASN A 70 3.31 10.11 -8.27
C ASN A 70 2.71 9.12 -7.26
N ASN A 71 2.76 7.82 -7.55
CA ASN A 71 2.22 6.80 -6.65
C ASN A 71 3.00 6.76 -5.34
N LYS A 72 4.33 6.88 -5.39
CA LYS A 72 5.15 6.92 -4.18
C LYS A 72 4.86 8.15 -3.30
N LEU A 73 4.75 9.32 -3.91
CA LEU A 73 4.39 10.57 -3.23
C LEU A 73 3.03 10.50 -2.58
N CYS A 74 2.04 9.99 -3.31
CA CYS A 74 0.71 9.78 -2.78
C CYS A 74 0.71 8.80 -1.59
N MET A 75 1.41 7.68 -1.68
CA MET A 75 1.52 6.72 -0.58
C MET A 75 2.21 7.33 0.64
N ALA A 76 3.23 8.17 0.43
CA ALA A 76 3.87 8.93 1.49
C ALA A 76 2.91 9.94 2.14
N TYR A 77 2.01 10.55 1.35
CA TYR A 77 0.98 11.46 1.85
C TYR A 77 0.01 10.76 2.80
N TYR A 78 -0.55 9.61 2.42
CA TYR A 78 -1.46 8.84 3.28
C TYR A 78 -0.77 8.16 4.46
N LYS A 79 0.56 8.18 4.52
CA LYS A 79 1.32 7.71 5.69
C LYS A 79 1.46 8.78 6.78
N LEU A 80 1.15 10.04 6.48
CA LEU A 80 1.25 11.13 7.44
C LEU A 80 0.21 10.98 8.55
N ASP A 81 0.59 11.39 9.77
CA ASP A 81 -0.37 11.52 10.86
C ASP A 81 -1.28 12.74 10.62
N ASP A 82 -2.54 12.68 11.05
CA ASP A 82 -3.48 13.81 10.98
C ASP A 82 -2.93 15.12 11.59
N LYS A 83 -2.02 15.01 12.58
CA LYS A 83 -1.38 16.17 13.23
C LYS A 83 -0.39 16.90 12.33
N GLN A 84 0.08 16.25 11.27
CA GLN A 84 1.00 16.79 10.28
C GLN A 84 0.26 17.46 9.11
N ILE A 85 -1.06 17.26 9.04
CA ILE A 85 -1.92 17.82 8.01
C ILE A 85 -2.73 18.96 8.63
N LYS A 86 -2.64 20.15 8.05
CA LYS A 86 -3.48 21.30 8.44
C LYS A 86 -4.51 21.54 7.37
N SER A 87 -5.72 21.93 7.75
CA SER A 87 -6.74 22.37 6.79
C SER A 87 -6.84 23.89 6.78
N ASP A 88 -7.03 24.47 5.60
CA ASP A 88 -7.28 25.89 5.40
C ASP A 88 -8.22 26.08 4.19
N SER A 89 -8.61 27.31 3.90
CA SER A 89 -9.35 27.65 2.70
C SER A 89 -8.90 28.98 2.09
N HIS A 90 -9.21 29.17 0.81
CA HIS A 90 -8.92 30.41 0.09
C HIS A 90 -10.14 30.83 -0.72
N GLU A 91 -10.48 32.11 -0.67
CA GLU A 91 -11.58 32.66 -1.45
C GLU A 91 -11.32 32.49 -2.95
N VAL A 92 -12.38 32.27 -3.72
CA VAL A 92 -12.28 32.15 -5.17
C VAL A 92 -11.72 33.44 -5.77
N THR A 93 -10.67 33.27 -6.58
CA THR A 93 -9.93 34.38 -7.21
C THR A 93 -10.36 34.62 -8.65
N THR A 94 -10.74 33.55 -9.37
CA THR A 94 -11.05 33.61 -10.79
C THR A 94 -11.95 32.45 -11.21
N LYS A 95 -12.26 32.38 -12.51
CA LYS A 95 -12.85 31.20 -13.15
C LYS A 95 -11.98 30.77 -14.32
N ASN A 96 -11.93 29.47 -14.60
CA ASN A 96 -11.29 28.95 -15.81
C ASN A 96 -12.24 29.04 -17.02
N ASP A 97 -11.75 28.59 -18.19
CA ASP A 97 -12.49 28.63 -19.46
C ASP A 97 -13.81 27.81 -19.47
N ASN A 98 -13.99 26.92 -18.49
CA ASN A 98 -15.18 26.09 -18.31
C ASN A 98 -16.10 26.64 -17.20
N ASP A 99 -15.95 27.90 -16.80
CA ASP A 99 -16.69 28.56 -15.73
C ASP A 99 -16.52 27.94 -14.32
N ILE A 100 -15.53 27.05 -14.15
CA ILE A 100 -15.18 26.46 -12.85
C ILE A 100 -14.48 27.53 -12.00
N LYS A 101 -14.89 27.66 -10.74
CA LYS A 101 -14.31 28.60 -9.78
C LYS A 101 -12.93 28.11 -9.33
N ILE A 102 -11.94 29.00 -9.39
CA ILE A 102 -10.53 28.69 -9.12
C ILE A 102 -9.96 29.62 -8.04
N CYS A 103 -9.15 29.04 -7.14
CA CYS A 103 -8.34 29.75 -6.16
C CYS A 103 -6.86 29.68 -6.55
N GLU A 104 -6.24 30.85 -6.74
CA GLU A 104 -4.81 31.00 -6.99
C GLU A 104 -4.09 31.25 -5.65
N ILE A 105 -3.29 30.27 -5.20
CA ILE A 105 -2.63 30.31 -3.88
C ILE A 105 -1.12 30.51 -4.06
N GLY A 106 -0.67 31.76 -4.02
CA GLY A 106 0.74 32.07 -4.28
C GLY A 106 1.13 31.80 -5.74
N GLU A 107 2.38 31.42 -5.99
CA GLU A 107 2.89 31.24 -7.36
C GLU A 107 2.69 29.80 -7.83
N GLY A 108 1.92 29.62 -8.90
CA GLY A 108 1.78 28.33 -9.60
C GLY A 108 0.77 27.34 -9.01
N ILE A 109 0.11 27.64 -7.89
CA ILE A 109 -0.93 26.78 -7.30
C ILE A 109 -2.31 27.26 -7.76
N ARG A 110 -3.07 26.35 -8.38
CA ARG A 110 -4.44 26.58 -8.84
C ARG A 110 -5.31 25.42 -8.40
N LEU A 111 -6.25 25.69 -7.49
CA LEU A 111 -7.20 24.71 -6.98
C LEU A 111 -8.62 25.07 -7.43
N ALA A 112 -9.45 24.06 -7.68
CA ALA A 112 -10.86 24.23 -7.95
C ALA A 112 -11.66 24.31 -6.65
N ALA A 113 -12.73 25.11 -6.65
CA ALA A 113 -13.71 25.05 -5.58
C ALA A 113 -14.71 23.92 -5.86
N GLU A 114 -15.21 23.28 -4.81
CA GLU A 114 -16.33 22.34 -4.93
C GLU A 114 -17.57 23.02 -5.54
N GLU A 115 -18.45 22.21 -6.15
CA GLU A 115 -19.66 22.74 -6.80
C GLU A 115 -20.54 23.49 -5.78
N GLY A 116 -20.74 24.79 -6.02
CA GLY A 116 -21.57 25.65 -5.18
C GLY A 116 -20.79 26.45 -4.13
N GLU A 117 -19.52 26.13 -3.90
CA GLU A 117 -18.68 26.82 -2.91
C GLU A 117 -18.08 28.12 -3.47
N ASP A 118 -17.86 29.10 -2.60
CA ASP A 118 -17.20 30.39 -2.92
C ASP A 118 -15.73 30.43 -2.46
N SER A 119 -15.22 29.32 -1.92
CA SER A 119 -13.83 29.13 -1.51
C SER A 119 -13.34 27.74 -1.87
N CYS A 120 -12.03 27.57 -2.05
CA CYS A 120 -11.39 26.27 -2.20
C CYS A 120 -10.85 25.84 -0.84
N GLY A 121 -11.33 24.70 -0.33
CA GLY A 121 -10.72 24.03 0.82
C GLY A 121 -9.46 23.28 0.39
N TYR A 122 -8.43 23.28 1.23
CA TYR A 122 -7.20 22.53 0.96
C TYR A 122 -6.50 22.11 2.26
N GLN A 123 -5.62 21.13 2.09
CA GLN A 123 -4.74 20.60 3.12
C GLN A 123 -3.31 21.11 2.89
N ILE A 124 -2.61 21.40 3.98
CA ILE A 124 -1.23 21.89 3.98
C ILE A 124 -0.36 20.85 4.67
N VAL A 125 0.71 20.45 3.99
CA VAL A 125 1.68 19.46 4.48
C VAL A 125 3.10 19.99 4.31
N SER A 126 3.95 19.80 5.32
CA SER A 126 5.37 20.16 5.17
C SER A 126 6.09 19.20 4.22
N SER A 127 6.88 19.76 3.30
CA SER A 127 7.79 19.00 2.43
C SER A 127 8.76 18.14 3.25
N THR A 128 9.17 18.60 4.44
CA THR A 128 10.06 17.83 5.33
C THR A 128 9.39 16.56 5.85
N ASP A 129 8.11 16.63 6.23
CA ASP A 129 7.40 15.49 6.78
C ASP A 129 7.02 14.49 5.68
N LEU A 130 6.64 14.98 4.50
CA LEU A 130 6.43 14.14 3.33
C LEU A 130 7.72 13.41 2.91
N LYS A 131 8.86 14.09 2.93
CA LYS A 131 10.19 13.49 2.66
C LYS A 131 10.52 12.37 3.64
N LYS A 132 10.26 12.55 4.93
CA LYS A 132 10.46 11.51 5.95
C LYS A 132 9.56 10.30 5.70
N ALA A 133 8.27 10.53 5.44
CA ALA A 133 7.32 9.46 5.14
C ALA A 133 7.73 8.67 3.88
N TYR A 134 8.11 9.39 2.82
CA TYR A 134 8.61 8.80 1.59
C TYR A 134 9.86 7.93 1.81
N SER A 135 10.86 8.48 2.50
CA SER A 135 12.09 7.76 2.80
C SER A 135 11.87 6.54 3.71
N ALA A 136 10.92 6.61 4.64
CA ALA A 136 10.56 5.48 5.48
C ALA A 136 9.97 4.32 4.65
N ILE A 137 9.10 4.62 3.69
CA ILE A 137 8.45 3.59 2.87
C ILE A 137 9.42 2.99 1.85
N TYR A 138 10.20 3.82 1.15
CA TYR A 138 10.96 3.41 -0.05
C TYR A 138 12.47 3.35 0.13
N GLY A 139 12.99 3.83 1.26
CA GLY A 139 14.44 3.79 1.55
C GLY A 139 15.27 4.70 0.66
N GLU A 140 14.66 5.65 -0.06
CA GLU A 140 15.32 6.58 -0.96
C GLU A 140 14.85 8.03 -0.71
N GLU A 141 15.62 9.01 -1.19
CA GLU A 141 15.26 10.43 -1.07
C GLU A 141 14.15 10.79 -2.06
N LEU A 142 13.24 11.66 -1.61
CA LEU A 142 12.17 12.16 -2.46
C LEU A 142 12.75 12.97 -3.63
N PRO A 143 12.30 12.76 -4.88
CA PRO A 143 12.69 13.60 -6.02
C PRO A 143 12.23 15.05 -5.83
N ASP A 144 12.82 15.98 -6.59
CA ASP A 144 12.40 17.39 -6.64
C ASP A 144 11.09 17.58 -7.43
N ASP A 145 10.05 16.84 -7.06
CA ASP A 145 8.73 16.92 -7.67
C ASP A 145 7.95 18.12 -7.12
N THR A 146 7.37 18.91 -8.03
CA THR A 146 6.61 20.12 -7.67
C THR A 146 5.12 19.85 -7.48
N SER A 147 4.62 18.68 -7.90
CA SER A 147 3.21 18.33 -7.78
C SER A 147 2.96 16.83 -7.91
N PHE A 148 1.89 16.34 -7.29
CA PHE A 148 1.42 14.96 -7.41
C PHE A 148 -0.07 14.85 -7.11
N TYR A 149 -0.74 13.82 -7.63
CA TYR A 149 -2.14 13.52 -7.34
C TYR A 149 -2.26 12.58 -6.15
N ILE A 150 -3.17 12.87 -5.22
CA ILE A 150 -3.48 11.99 -4.08
C ILE A 150 -4.67 11.06 -4.38
N ASN A 151 -5.55 11.47 -5.29
CA ASN A 151 -6.61 10.62 -5.84
C ASN A 151 -6.97 11.09 -7.27
N GLY A 152 -8.14 10.70 -7.76
CA GLY A 152 -8.60 11.02 -9.11
C GLY A 152 -8.97 12.49 -9.34
N THR A 153 -9.18 13.29 -8.30
CA THR A 153 -9.64 14.69 -8.38
C THR A 153 -8.73 15.67 -7.65
N GLU A 154 -8.05 15.22 -6.59
CA GLU A 154 -7.20 16.06 -5.75
C GLU A 154 -5.71 15.94 -6.09
N ALA A 155 -5.03 17.09 -6.09
CA ALA A 155 -3.59 17.20 -6.30
C ALA A 155 -2.93 18.12 -5.27
N CYS A 156 -1.68 17.81 -4.98
CA CYS A 156 -0.78 18.57 -4.14
C CYS A 156 0.20 19.36 -5.01
N TYR A 157 0.44 20.62 -4.65
CA TYR A 157 1.39 21.50 -5.32
C TYR A 157 2.37 22.11 -4.31
N LEU A 158 3.66 22.06 -4.61
CA LEU A 158 4.72 22.61 -3.77
C LEU A 158 4.83 24.12 -3.95
N ASN A 159 4.79 24.86 -2.85
CA ASN A 159 5.17 26.27 -2.80
C ASN A 159 6.00 26.53 -1.54
N GLY A 160 7.26 26.94 -1.74
CA GLY A 160 8.23 27.05 -0.65
C GLY A 160 8.53 25.69 -0.02
N GLU A 161 8.27 25.56 1.28
CA GLU A 161 8.51 24.34 2.07
C GLU A 161 7.23 23.53 2.35
N GLU A 162 6.11 23.89 1.73
CA GLU A 162 4.80 23.30 1.97
C GLU A 162 4.12 22.85 0.68
N TYR A 163 3.41 21.72 0.77
CA TYR A 163 2.49 21.24 -0.24
C TYR A 163 1.08 21.67 0.11
N TYR A 164 0.35 22.14 -0.90
CA TYR A 164 -1.04 22.54 -0.82
C TYR A 164 -1.87 21.56 -1.66
N CYS A 165 -2.70 20.77 -0.98
CA CYS A 165 -3.43 19.64 -1.54
C CYS A 165 -4.93 19.92 -1.55
N GLY A 166 -5.57 19.85 -2.70
CA GLY A 166 -7.02 20.00 -2.83
C GLY A 166 -7.48 19.68 -4.24
N GLU A 167 -8.75 19.98 -4.52
CA GLU A 167 -9.37 19.75 -5.83
C GLU A 167 -8.55 20.40 -6.96
N ALA A 168 -8.10 19.58 -7.91
CA ALA A 168 -7.25 20.03 -9.00
C ALA A 168 -8.08 20.76 -10.06
N GLU A 169 -7.52 21.82 -10.66
CA GLU A 169 -8.18 22.50 -11.79
C GLU A 169 -8.42 21.56 -12.99
N THR A 170 -7.50 20.61 -13.20
CA THR A 170 -7.62 19.57 -14.21
C THR A 170 -7.43 18.22 -13.55
N PHE A 171 -8.34 17.29 -13.79
CA PHE A 171 -8.28 15.96 -13.20
C PHE A 171 -8.72 14.88 -14.19
N VAL A 172 -8.35 13.64 -13.91
CA VAL A 172 -8.73 12.47 -14.71
C VAL A 172 -9.58 11.56 -13.83
N TYR A 173 -10.88 11.57 -14.08
CA TYR A 173 -11.82 10.72 -13.36
C TYR A 173 -12.00 9.38 -14.10
N SER A 174 -11.56 8.27 -13.49
CA SER A 174 -11.86 6.93 -13.97
C SER A 174 -13.03 6.33 -13.19
N LEU A 175 -14.13 6.05 -13.88
CA LEU A 175 -15.25 5.28 -13.34
C LEU A 175 -14.85 3.81 -13.22
N THR A 176 -14.27 3.42 -12.09
CA THR A 176 -14.14 2.01 -11.73
C THR A 176 -15.42 1.54 -11.05
N PRO A 177 -15.90 0.32 -11.33
CA PRO A 177 -16.99 -0.27 -10.55
C PRO A 177 -16.66 -0.25 -9.06
N GLU A 178 -17.65 0.00 -8.20
CA GLU A 178 -17.47 -0.14 -6.76
C GLU A 178 -16.91 -1.55 -6.47
N ALA A 179 -15.77 -1.59 -5.78
CA ALA A 179 -15.11 -2.81 -5.39
C ALA A 179 -14.84 -2.78 -3.89
N THR A 180 -15.04 -3.91 -3.22
CA THR A 180 -14.63 -4.11 -1.83
C THR A 180 -13.38 -4.95 -1.81
N ILE A 181 -12.37 -4.49 -1.09
CA ILE A 181 -11.10 -5.20 -0.94
C ILE A 181 -10.98 -5.80 0.45
N TYR A 182 -10.51 -7.04 0.47
CA TYR A 182 -10.16 -7.76 1.67
C TYR A 182 -8.67 -8.09 1.64
N ARG A 183 -8.00 -7.78 2.74
CA ARG A 183 -6.59 -8.14 2.97
C ARG A 183 -6.47 -8.82 4.32
N LEU A 184 -5.76 -9.95 4.36
CA LEU A 184 -5.61 -10.73 5.57
C LEU A 184 -4.18 -11.25 5.73
N MET A 185 -3.45 -10.67 6.69
CA MET A 185 -2.08 -11.10 6.98
C MET A 185 -2.05 -12.59 7.37
N ASN A 186 -1.15 -13.34 6.74
CA ASN A 186 -1.04 -14.79 6.90
C ASN A 186 0.21 -15.17 7.72
N LYS A 187 1.39 -14.69 7.29
CA LYS A 187 2.69 -15.03 7.91
C LYS A 187 3.65 -13.87 7.81
N ALA A 188 4.51 -13.73 8.81
CA ALA A 188 5.68 -12.86 8.78
C ALA A 188 6.92 -13.66 9.19
N SER A 189 8.05 -13.40 8.52
CA SER A 189 9.32 -14.08 8.83
C SER A 189 10.51 -13.19 8.49
N GLU A 190 11.53 -13.25 9.33
CA GLU A 190 12.87 -12.71 9.07
C GLU A 190 13.71 -13.79 8.39
N LYS A 191 14.29 -13.46 7.24
CA LYS A 191 15.17 -14.33 6.46
C LYS A 191 16.59 -14.32 7.03
N LEU A 192 17.41 -15.28 6.60
CA LEU A 192 18.83 -15.33 6.99
C LEU A 192 19.65 -14.09 6.57
N ASN A 193 19.22 -13.40 5.50
CA ASN A 193 19.80 -12.15 5.06
C ASN A 193 19.13 -10.92 5.69
N GLU A 194 18.42 -11.12 6.81
CA GLU A 194 17.71 -10.08 7.58
C GLU A 194 16.52 -9.44 6.86
N ASP A 195 16.21 -9.82 5.62
CA ASP A 195 14.99 -9.37 4.95
C ASP A 195 13.75 -9.82 5.72
N ILE A 196 12.77 -8.93 5.86
CA ILE A 196 11.46 -9.28 6.40
C ILE A 196 10.54 -9.62 5.24
N VAL A 197 9.87 -10.77 5.33
CA VAL A 197 8.84 -11.19 4.37
C VAL A 197 7.52 -11.31 5.09
N ILE A 198 6.52 -10.56 4.61
CA ILE A 198 5.13 -10.66 5.03
C ILE A 198 4.33 -11.25 3.87
N THR A 199 3.49 -12.22 4.16
CA THR A 199 2.52 -12.75 3.19
C THR A 199 1.11 -12.50 3.70
N ASP A 200 0.21 -12.08 2.84
CA ASP A 200 -1.20 -11.88 3.12
C ASP A 200 -2.07 -12.47 2.00
N TYR A 201 -3.35 -12.65 2.28
CA TYR A 201 -4.35 -12.97 1.28
C TYR A 201 -4.99 -11.67 0.81
N TYR A 202 -5.10 -11.53 -0.51
CA TYR A 202 -5.80 -10.44 -1.18
C TYR A 202 -7.02 -10.97 -1.91
N LEU A 203 -8.14 -10.28 -1.77
CA LEU A 203 -9.36 -10.55 -2.52
C LEU A 203 -10.08 -9.25 -2.85
N ARG A 204 -10.34 -9.01 -4.13
CA ARG A 204 -11.18 -7.91 -4.61
C ARG A 204 -12.52 -8.46 -5.06
N ILE A 205 -13.62 -7.86 -4.59
CA ILE A 205 -14.98 -8.23 -4.99
C ILE A 205 -15.64 -7.03 -5.66
N SER A 206 -16.15 -7.21 -6.88
CA SER A 206 -16.96 -6.21 -7.57
C SER A 206 -18.12 -6.87 -8.31
N GLY A 207 -19.35 -6.39 -8.10
CA GLY A 207 -20.54 -6.91 -8.78
C GLY A 207 -20.73 -8.43 -8.66
N ASN A 208 -20.54 -8.99 -7.46
CA ASN A 208 -20.54 -10.44 -7.13
C ASN A 208 -19.42 -11.28 -7.77
N LYS A 209 -18.43 -10.65 -8.39
CA LYS A 209 -17.26 -11.33 -8.94
C LYS A 209 -16.06 -11.17 -8.03
N CYS A 210 -15.27 -12.23 -7.93
CA CYS A 210 -14.03 -12.24 -7.17
C CYS A 210 -12.80 -12.15 -8.07
N TYR A 211 -11.79 -11.40 -7.64
CA TYR A 211 -10.53 -11.20 -8.36
C TYR A 211 -9.33 -11.33 -7.43
N GLY A 212 -8.23 -11.88 -7.96
CA GLY A 212 -6.99 -12.14 -7.24
C GLY A 212 -5.93 -11.04 -7.34
N SER A 213 -6.15 -10.02 -8.16
CA SER A 213 -5.31 -8.83 -8.24
C SER A 213 -6.15 -7.58 -8.46
N ASN A 214 -5.52 -6.43 -8.26
CA ASN A 214 -6.12 -5.11 -8.43
C ASN A 214 -6.24 -4.71 -9.91
N ASP A 215 -5.41 -5.28 -10.76
CA ASP A 215 -5.21 -4.90 -12.17
C ASP A 215 -5.67 -5.96 -13.18
N SER A 216 -6.14 -7.12 -12.71
CA SER A 216 -6.66 -8.18 -13.56
C SER A 216 -8.17 -8.32 -13.45
N GLU A 217 -8.80 -8.58 -14.58
CA GLU A 217 -10.20 -8.98 -14.69
C GLU A 217 -10.37 -10.51 -14.74
N ASP A 218 -9.30 -11.26 -14.47
CA ASP A 218 -9.35 -12.72 -14.35
C ASP A 218 -10.10 -13.12 -13.08
N GLU A 219 -11.30 -13.64 -13.29
CA GLU A 219 -12.22 -14.00 -12.24
C GLU A 219 -11.83 -15.30 -11.53
N ILE A 220 -11.92 -15.32 -10.20
CA ILE A 220 -11.84 -16.53 -9.40
C ILE A 220 -13.21 -17.21 -9.41
N SER A 221 -13.51 -18.01 -10.45
CA SER A 221 -14.85 -18.57 -10.69
C SER A 221 -15.44 -19.28 -9.46
N ALA A 222 -14.66 -20.08 -8.75
CA ALA A 222 -15.12 -20.79 -7.56
C ALA A 222 -15.55 -19.85 -6.40
N CYS A 223 -14.97 -18.65 -6.34
CA CYS A 223 -15.35 -17.63 -5.37
C CYS A 223 -16.61 -16.88 -5.81
N SER A 224 -16.70 -16.48 -7.08
CA SER A 224 -17.89 -15.83 -7.61
C SER A 224 -19.13 -16.73 -7.51
N GLU A 225 -19.00 -18.02 -7.84
CA GLU A 225 -20.04 -19.03 -7.65
C GLU A 225 -20.48 -19.15 -6.18
N ALA A 226 -19.54 -18.97 -5.24
CA ALA A 226 -19.88 -18.96 -3.83
C ALA A 226 -20.73 -17.73 -3.47
N LEU A 227 -20.39 -16.54 -3.99
CA LEU A 227 -21.10 -15.29 -3.74
C LEU A 227 -22.53 -15.25 -4.32
N GLU A 228 -22.82 -16.02 -5.38
CA GLU A 228 -24.18 -16.16 -5.91
C GLU A 228 -25.18 -16.69 -4.88
N ASN A 229 -24.69 -17.39 -3.84
CA ASN A 229 -25.51 -17.74 -2.69
C ASN A 229 -25.59 -16.54 -1.73
N ASN A 230 -26.70 -15.80 -1.77
CA ASN A 230 -26.97 -14.56 -1.00
C ASN A 230 -26.83 -14.62 0.54
N ASN A 231 -26.36 -15.73 1.13
CA ASN A 231 -26.11 -15.92 2.56
C ASN A 231 -24.62 -16.10 2.89
N VAL A 232 -23.71 -15.84 1.94
CA VAL A 232 -22.28 -15.96 2.20
C VAL A 232 -21.77 -14.76 2.98
N GLU A 233 -21.25 -15.03 4.18
CA GLU A 233 -20.49 -14.06 4.96
C GLU A 233 -19.04 -14.05 4.50
N ILE A 234 -18.53 -12.88 4.13
CA ILE A 234 -17.13 -12.69 3.74
C ILE A 234 -16.31 -12.44 5.00
N ASN A 235 -15.86 -13.53 5.63
CA ASN A 235 -15.04 -13.52 6.83
C ASN A 235 -13.59 -13.94 6.54
N GLU A 236 -12.75 -14.04 7.57
CA GLU A 236 -11.34 -14.45 7.43
C GLU A 236 -11.19 -15.80 6.71
N GLU A 237 -12.02 -16.79 7.03
CA GLU A 237 -11.96 -18.12 6.39
C GLU A 237 -12.29 -18.04 4.90
N PHE A 238 -13.25 -17.20 4.51
CA PHE A 238 -13.59 -16.95 3.11
C PHE A 238 -12.40 -16.35 2.36
N VAL A 239 -11.75 -15.35 2.94
CA VAL A 239 -10.58 -14.69 2.35
C VAL A 239 -9.38 -15.63 2.28
N GLN A 240 -9.15 -16.49 3.28
CA GLN A 240 -8.09 -17.50 3.22
C GLN A 240 -8.36 -18.56 2.14
N LYS A 241 -9.63 -18.92 1.92
CA LYS A 241 -10.02 -19.95 0.97
C LYS A 241 -9.94 -19.47 -0.47
N TYR A 242 -10.38 -18.24 -0.73
CA TYR A 242 -10.56 -17.72 -2.08
C TYR A 242 -9.61 -16.57 -2.44
N GLY A 243 -8.97 -15.95 -1.45
CA GLY A 243 -7.98 -14.92 -1.67
C GLY A 243 -6.71 -15.46 -2.28
N THR A 244 -6.01 -14.59 -3.00
CA THR A 244 -4.73 -14.87 -3.62
C THR A 244 -3.62 -14.52 -2.65
N LEU A 245 -2.64 -15.42 -2.48
CA LEU A 245 -1.55 -15.24 -1.53
C LEU A 245 -0.44 -14.38 -2.15
N TYR A 246 -0.20 -13.21 -1.57
CA TYR A 246 0.91 -12.34 -1.96
C TYR A 246 2.11 -12.53 -1.03
N LYS A 247 3.28 -12.20 -1.57
CA LYS A 247 4.54 -12.10 -0.84
C LYS A 247 5.05 -10.67 -0.98
N HIS A 248 5.23 -10.02 0.17
CA HIS A 248 5.83 -8.70 0.29
C HIS A 248 7.22 -8.83 0.93
N THR A 249 8.22 -8.25 0.28
CA THR A 249 9.60 -8.27 0.75
C THR A 249 10.01 -6.88 1.19
N PHE A 250 10.55 -6.80 2.41
CA PHE A 250 11.08 -5.60 3.01
C PHE A 250 12.57 -5.78 3.25
N LYS A 251 13.36 -4.81 2.84
CA LYS A 251 14.81 -4.85 2.95
C LYS A 251 15.29 -3.82 3.95
N LYS A 252 16.43 -4.09 4.56
CA LYS A 252 17.10 -3.16 5.47
C LYS A 252 18.03 -2.25 4.68
N ASN A 253 17.96 -0.94 4.94
CA ASN A 253 18.93 0.03 4.41
C ASN A 253 20.15 0.16 5.34
N ASN A 254 21.11 1.01 4.97
CA ASN A 254 22.34 1.21 5.73
C ASN A 254 22.12 1.88 7.11
N ASP A 255 20.94 2.48 7.32
CA ASP A 255 20.56 3.15 8.56
C ASP A 255 19.71 2.24 9.46
N ASP A 256 19.76 0.92 9.23
CA ASP A 256 18.99 -0.12 9.93
C ASP A 256 17.46 0.01 9.80
N ASN A 257 16.96 0.84 8.87
CA ASN A 257 15.54 1.00 8.60
C ASN A 257 15.07 0.03 7.52
N TYR A 258 13.88 -0.52 7.69
CA TYR A 258 13.26 -1.39 6.70
C TYR A 258 12.41 -0.57 5.73
N TYR A 259 12.49 -0.89 4.45
CA TYR A 259 11.69 -0.27 3.39
C TYR A 259 11.02 -1.35 2.55
N TRP A 260 9.89 -1.01 1.93
CA TRP A 260 9.21 -1.90 1.02
C TRP A 260 10.02 -2.06 -0.27
N TYR A 261 10.38 -3.30 -0.61
CA TYR A 261 11.21 -3.59 -1.78
C TYR A 261 10.37 -4.13 -2.95
N SER A 262 9.52 -5.13 -2.69
CA SER A 262 8.69 -5.73 -3.73
C SER A 262 7.45 -6.45 -3.21
N SER A 263 6.49 -6.65 -4.11
CA SER A 263 5.29 -7.45 -3.92
C SER A 263 5.08 -8.36 -5.13
N ASN A 264 4.77 -9.64 -4.91
CA ASN A 264 4.51 -10.59 -5.98
C ASN A 264 3.59 -11.74 -5.54
N LEU A 265 2.92 -12.37 -6.51
CA LEU A 265 2.15 -13.60 -6.31
C LEU A 265 3.05 -14.74 -5.82
N LYS A 266 2.55 -15.56 -4.90
CA LYS A 266 3.27 -16.70 -4.31
C LYS A 266 2.85 -18.06 -4.86
#